data_AF-A0A3M2XCW2-F1
#
_entry.id   AF-A0A3M2XCW2-F1
#
_cell.length_a   1.000
_cell.length_b   1.000
_cell.length_c   1.000
_cell.angle_alpha   90.00
_cell.angle_beta   90.00
_cell.angle_gamma   90.00
#
_symmetry.space_group_name_H-M   'P 1'
#
loop_
_entity.id
_entity.type
_entity.pdbx_description
1 polymer ?
#
loop_
_entity_poly.entity_id
_entity_poly.type
_entity_poly.pdbx_seq_one_letter_code
_entity_poly.pdbx_strand_id
1 'polypeptide(L)'
;AGGGTPLSAALQQAMTWLEQRQKRHPAEQQRVLVMTDGRIKQLPTLPAFNCASLLIDIEKGPIRLGRARELAASLGADYRHIDELKLV
;
A
#
# COMPACT_ATOMS: atom_id res chain seq x y z
N ALA A 1 16.24 -10.72 -6.80
CA ALA A 1 15.20 -10.09 -7.65
C ALA A 1 15.41 -8.58 -7.63
N GLY A 2 15.46 -7.95 -8.82
CA GLY A 2 15.83 -6.55 -9.02
C GLY A 2 14.79 -5.53 -8.55
N GLY A 3 14.55 -5.47 -7.23
CA GLY A 3 13.72 -4.46 -6.56
C GLY A 3 14.48 -3.15 -6.36
N GLY A 4 14.86 -2.50 -7.48
CA GLY A 4 15.65 -1.26 -7.44
C GLY A 4 14.83 0.01 -7.23
N THR A 5 13.52 -0.02 -7.50
CA THR A 5 12.65 1.14 -7.29
C THR A 5 12.40 1.32 -5.79
N PRO A 6 12.79 2.46 -5.21
CA PRO A 6 12.45 2.76 -3.82
C PRO A 6 10.94 2.72 -3.63
N LEU A 7 10.46 2.13 -2.53
CA LEU A 7 9.03 2.02 -2.22
C LEU A 7 8.31 3.39 -2.32
N SER A 8 8.96 4.46 -1.85
CA SER A 8 8.44 5.83 -1.95
C SER A 8 8.15 6.25 -3.39
N ALA A 9 9.06 5.94 -4.32
CA ALA A 9 8.90 6.27 -5.73
C ALA A 9 7.74 5.49 -6.36
N ALA A 10 7.59 4.20 -6.02
CA ALA A 10 6.48 3.38 -6.50
C ALA A 10 5.13 3.89 -6.01
N LEU A 11 5.03 4.24 -4.72
CA LEU A 11 3.81 4.81 -4.12
C LEU A 11 3.47 6.17 -4.74
N GLN A 12 4.46 7.05 -4.92
CA GLN A 12 4.26 8.34 -5.56
C GLN A 12 3.77 8.19 -7.01
N GLN A 13 4.34 7.25 -7.76
CA GLN A 13 3.90 6.95 -9.12
C GLN A 13 2.45 6.45 -9.16
N ALA A 14 2.06 5.59 -8.22
CA ALA A 14 0.69 5.11 -8.09
C ALA A 14 -0.29 6.24 -7.75
N MET A 15 0.08 7.16 -6.84
CA MET A 15 -0.73 8.35 -6.51
C MET A 15 -0.95 9.24 -7.73
N THR A 16 0.12 9.59 -8.45
CA THR A 16 0.02 10.40 -9.67
C THR A 16 -0.87 9.74 -10.72
N TRP A 17 -0.77 8.43 -10.89
CA TRP A 17 -1.62 7.68 -11.81
C TRP A 17 -3.10 7.70 -11.38
N LEU A 18 -3.38 7.48 -10.09
CA LEU A 18 -4.71 7.48 -9.53
C LEU A 18 -5.42 8.83 -9.73
N GLU A 19 -4.72 9.94 -9.46
CA GLU A 19 -5.27 11.29 -9.67
C GLU A 19 -5.64 11.54 -11.13
N GLN A 20 -4.79 11.12 -12.06
CA GLN A 20 -5.07 11.25 -13.50
C GLN A 20 -6.26 10.38 -13.91
N ARG A 21 -6.36 9.16 -13.37
CA ARG A 21 -7.46 8.23 -13.65
C ARG A 21 -8.79 8.78 -13.16
N GLN A 22 -8.84 9.29 -11.94
CA GLN A 22 -10.04 9.89 -11.35
C GLN A 22 -10.54 11.10 -12.15
N LYS A 23 -9.62 11.97 -12.59
CA LYS A 23 -9.99 13.12 -13.44
C LYS A 23 -10.58 12.69 -14.78
N ARG A 24 -10.05 11.62 -15.38
CA ARG A 24 -10.52 11.08 -16.68
C ARG A 24 -11.81 10.28 -16.55
N HIS A 25 -12.03 9.60 -15.43
CA HIS A 25 -13.14 8.68 -15.22
C HIS A 25 -13.80 8.92 -13.85
N PRO A 26 -14.50 10.06 -13.65
CA PRO A 26 -15.05 10.43 -12.34
C PRO A 26 -16.14 9.47 -11.81
N ALA A 27 -16.76 8.69 -12.68
CA ALA A 27 -17.77 7.70 -12.30
C ALA A 27 -17.16 6.32 -11.95
N GLU A 28 -15.88 6.09 -12.24
CA GLU A 28 -15.21 4.82 -11.95
C GLU A 28 -14.89 4.73 -10.45
N GLN A 29 -15.18 3.59 -9.85
CA GLN A 29 -14.82 3.31 -8.45
C GLN A 29 -13.38 2.79 -8.40
N GLN A 30 -12.44 3.61 -7.92
CA GLN A 30 -11.05 3.18 -7.75
C GLN A 30 -10.76 2.73 -6.32
N ARG A 31 -9.84 1.76 -6.22
CA ARG A 31 -9.26 1.30 -4.95
C ARG A 31 -7.77 1.07 -5.13
N VAL A 32 -7.00 1.25 -4.06
CA VAL A 32 -5.57 0.92 -4.04
C VAL A 32 -5.33 -0.31 -3.16
N LEU A 33 -4.52 -1.24 -3.66
CA LEU A 33 -4.05 -2.39 -2.91
C LEU A 33 -2.51 -2.34 -2.84
N VAL A 34 -1.96 -2.27 -1.64
CA VAL A 34 -0.52 -2.34 -1.39
C VAL A 34 -0.21 -3.72 -0.81
N MET A 35 0.72 -4.45 -1.42
CA MET A 35 1.20 -5.73 -0.89
C MET A 35 2.69 -5.61 -0.54
N THR A 36 3.06 -5.91 0.70
CA THR A 36 4.45 -5.79 1.17
C THR A 36 4.75 -6.76 2.30
N ASP A 37 6.00 -7.23 2.39
CA ASP A 37 6.51 -8.05 3.49
C ASP A 37 7.10 -7.20 4.64
N GLY A 38 6.81 -5.89 4.64
CA GLY A 38 7.23 -4.99 5.72
C GLY A 38 8.72 -4.62 5.73
N ARG A 39 9.51 -5.05 4.72
CA ARG A 39 10.95 -4.74 4.59
C ARG A 39 11.23 -3.30 4.17
N ILE A 40 10.72 -2.36 4.96
CA ILE A 40 10.77 -0.93 4.75
C ILE A 40 11.92 -0.38 5.60
N LYS A 41 12.96 0.20 4.99
CA LYS A 41 14.08 0.79 5.76
C LYS A 41 13.66 2.08 6.47
N GLN A 42 12.87 2.90 5.81
CA GLN A 42 12.35 4.17 6.30
C GLN A 42 10.93 4.34 5.78
N LEU A 43 10.00 4.74 6.65
CA LEU A 43 8.63 5.03 6.22
C LEU A 43 8.65 6.22 5.25
N PRO A 44 7.95 6.11 4.11
CA PRO A 44 7.84 7.22 3.17
C PRO A 44 6.93 8.31 3.76
N THR A 45 7.37 9.56 3.67
CA THR A 45 6.53 10.72 3.99
C THR A 45 5.72 11.08 2.74
N LEU A 46 4.53 10.49 2.61
CA LEU A 46 3.60 10.68 1.50
C LEU A 46 2.21 11.03 2.02
N PRO A 47 1.37 11.72 1.23
CA PRO A 47 -0.03 11.90 1.59
C PRO A 47 -0.78 10.56 1.60
N ALA A 48 -1.93 10.52 2.27
CA ALA A 48 -2.83 9.37 2.19
C ALA A 48 -3.39 9.21 0.77
N PHE A 49 -3.74 7.98 0.38
CA PHE A 49 -4.47 7.75 -0.86
C PHE A 49 -5.87 8.38 -0.78
N ASN A 50 -6.31 8.99 -1.88
CA ASN A 50 -7.60 9.67 -1.96
C ASN A 50 -8.75 8.72 -2.39
N CYS A 51 -8.64 7.43 -2.10
CA CYS A 51 -9.66 6.42 -2.36
C CYS A 51 -9.57 5.28 -1.34
N ALA A 52 -10.55 4.37 -1.36
CA ALA A 52 -10.53 3.21 -0.49
C ALA A 52 -9.26 2.37 -0.74
N SER A 53 -8.48 2.16 0.31
CA SER A 53 -7.14 1.60 0.21
C SER A 53 -6.94 0.48 1.23
N LEU A 54 -6.26 -0.58 0.83
CA LEU A 54 -5.94 -1.73 1.66
C LEU A 54 -4.45 -2.05 1.53
N LEU A 55 -3.78 -2.26 2.66
CA LEU A 55 -2.46 -2.85 2.72
C LEU A 55 -2.58 -4.30 3.20
N ILE A 56 -2.07 -5.23 2.39
CA ILE A 56 -1.88 -6.63 2.74
C ILE A 56 -0.43 -6.83 3.16
N ASP A 57 -0.26 -7.21 4.43
CA ASP A 57 1.00 -7.63 4.99
C ASP A 57 1.23 -9.11 4.69
N ILE A 58 2.27 -9.40 3.92
CA ILE A 58 2.66 -10.77 3.54
C ILE A 58 3.83 -11.31 4.39
N GLU A 59 4.19 -10.63 5.48
CA GLU A 59 5.24 -11.05 6.41
C GLU A 59 4.83 -12.32 7.18
N LYS A 60 5.32 -13.48 6.73
CA LYS A 60 5.12 -14.76 7.44
C LYS A 60 6.23 -15.11 8.43
N GLY A 61 7.09 -14.16 8.76
CA GLY A 61 8.22 -14.37 9.67
C GLY A 61 7.77 -14.61 11.12
N PRO A 62 8.58 -15.29 11.94
CA PRO A 62 8.26 -15.52 13.36
C PRO A 62 8.25 -14.23 14.20
N ILE A 63 8.90 -13.17 13.70
CA ILE A 63 8.94 -11.85 14.34
C ILE A 63 8.24 -10.89 13.40
N ARG A 64 7.21 -10.19 13.89
CA ARG A 64 6.51 -9.14 13.13
C ARG A 64 7.18 -7.81 13.40
N LEU A 65 7.71 -7.18 12.35
CA LEU A 65 8.41 -5.89 12.50
C LEU A 65 7.44 -4.70 12.67
N GLY A 66 6.15 -4.89 12.41
CA GLY A 66 5.10 -3.86 12.58
C GLY A 66 5.10 -2.74 11.53
N ARG A 67 6.15 -2.64 10.70
CA ARG A 67 6.32 -1.58 9.69
C ARG A 67 5.23 -1.56 8.63
N ALA A 68 4.67 -2.70 8.25
CA ALA A 68 3.54 -2.78 7.32
C ALA A 68 2.29 -2.08 7.88
N ARG A 69 2.04 -2.21 9.19
CA ARG A 69 0.93 -1.54 9.86
C ARG A 69 1.15 -0.03 9.94
N GLU A 70 2.37 0.40 10.27
CA GLU A 70 2.74 1.81 10.27
C GLU A 70 2.57 2.43 8.88
N LEU A 71 3.00 1.73 7.83
CA LEU A 71 2.83 2.16 6.45
C LEU A 71 1.34 2.28 6.07
N ALA A 72 0.51 1.32 6.48
CA ALA A 72 -0.93 1.37 6.24
C ALA A 72 -1.53 2.64 6.87
N ALA A 73 -1.17 2.92 8.14
CA ALA A 73 -1.61 4.12 8.84
C ALA A 73 -1.15 5.41 8.14
N SER A 74 0.11 5.50 7.70
CA SER A 74 0.61 6.70 7.00
C SER A 74 -0.07 6.93 5.65
N LEU A 75 -0.50 5.86 4.98
CA LEU A 75 -1.19 5.93 3.68
C LEU A 75 -2.71 6.08 3.81
N GLY A 76 -3.26 6.10 5.03
CA GLY A 76 -4.70 6.10 5.27
C GLY A 76 -5.40 4.83 4.76
N ALA A 77 -4.68 3.71 4.75
CA ALA A 77 -5.17 2.42 4.26
C ALA A 77 -5.59 1.50 5.41
N ASP A 78 -6.60 0.67 5.15
CA ASP A 78 -6.91 -0.47 6.00
C ASP A 78 -5.71 -1.44 6.04
N TYR A 79 -5.56 -2.17 7.15
CA TYR A 79 -4.53 -3.20 7.30
C TYR A 79 -5.16 -4.59 7.41
N ARG A 80 -4.61 -5.55 6.66
CA ARG A 80 -4.90 -6.98 6.81
C ARG A 80 -3.61 -7.79 6.71
N HIS A 81 -3.45 -8.77 7.58
CA HIS A 81 -2.40 -9.77 7.40
C HIS A 81 -2.87 -10.83 6.38
N ILE A 82 -1.96 -11.35 5.56
CA ILE A 82 -2.31 -12.34 4.52
C ILE A 82 -3.00 -13.59 5.10
N ASP A 83 -2.64 -13.99 6.32
CA ASP A 83 -3.25 -15.14 6.99
C ASP A 83 -4.69 -14.87 7.50
N GLU A 84 -5.13 -13.61 7.54
CA GLU A 84 -6.50 -13.24 7.89
C GLU A 84 -7.43 -13.26 6.67
N LEU A 85 -6.87 -13.41 5.46
CA LEU A 85 -7.64 -13.47 4.22
C LEU A 85 -8.28 -14.84 4.07
N LYS A 86 -9.60 -14.86 3.94
CA LYS A 86 -10.36 -16.08 3.64
C LYS A 86 -10.47 -16.22 2.12
N LEU A 87 -10.21 -17.42 1.61
CA LEU A 87 -10.63 -17.77 0.25
C LEU A 87 -12.15 -17.84 0.26
N VAL A 88 -12.78 -17.07 -0.62
CA VAL A 88 -14.24 -17.09 -0.85
C VAL A 88 -14.54 -18.05 -1.98
#